data_AF-A0AAD5UMG0-F1
#
_entry.id   AF-A0AAD5UMG0-F1
#
_cell.length_a   1.000
_cell.length_b   1.000
_cell.length_c   1.000
_cell.angle_alpha   90.00
_cell.angle_beta   90.00
_cell.angle_gamma   90.00
#
_symmetry.space_group_name_H-M   'P 1'
#
loop_
_entity.id
_entity.type
_entity.pdbx_description
1 polymer ?
#
loop_
_entity_poly.entity_id
_entity_poly.type
_entity_poly.pdbx_seq_one_letter_code
_entity_poly.pdbx_strand_id
1 'polypeptide(L)'
;MFRTAIRQASVFSPLMRAGFKTTTAETKSKSLGSYHWNFERALSVVTPALMGAAVFGGQNTLVDIGLGIVLPLHCHIGFDAMITDYFPERKYKALNFITTWALRLVTAITLFGCFIINSKDVGLTNLTKKLWTGKL
;
A
#
# COMPACT_ATOMS: atom_id res chain seq x y z
N MET A 1 57.13 51.46 -28.94
CA MET A 1 55.64 51.45 -28.94
C MET A 1 55.19 50.83 -27.63
N PHE A 2 54.99 51.65 -26.58
CA PHE A 2 53.69 51.96 -25.94
C PHE A 2 53.04 50.73 -25.25
N ARG A 3 53.25 50.49 -23.94
CA ARG A 3 52.61 51.08 -22.72
C ARG A 3 51.29 50.39 -22.30
N THR A 4 51.26 49.97 -21.01
CA THR A 4 50.15 50.02 -20.02
C THR A 4 48.93 49.09 -20.20
N ALA A 5 48.17 48.64 -19.19
CA ALA A 5 48.28 48.52 -17.73
C ALA A 5 46.93 47.98 -17.21
N ILE A 6 46.93 47.42 -15.98
CA ILE A 6 45.84 47.51 -14.99
C ILE A 6 44.53 46.74 -15.27
N ARG A 7 44.37 45.64 -14.50
CA ARG A 7 43.25 45.39 -13.57
C ARG A 7 41.85 45.88 -13.98
N GLN A 8 40.96 44.91 -14.20
CA GLN A 8 39.63 44.93 -13.56
C GLN A 8 39.31 43.54 -12.99
N ALA A 9 39.23 43.51 -11.65
CA ALA A 9 38.44 42.53 -10.93
C ALA A 9 36.98 43.05 -10.82
N SER A 10 36.08 42.16 -10.41
CA SER A 10 34.60 42.25 -10.44
C SER A 10 34.05 41.79 -11.80
N VAL A 11 33.31 40.69 -11.89
CA VAL A 11 32.12 40.40 -11.10
C VAL A 11 32.09 38.92 -10.70
N PHE A 12 31.96 38.69 -9.40
CA PHE A 12 31.53 37.44 -8.79
C PHE A 12 30.27 36.94 -9.50
N SER A 13 30.35 35.82 -10.22
CA SER A 13 29.16 35.10 -10.70
C SER A 13 29.38 33.59 -10.57
N PRO A 14 28.36 32.88 -10.07
CA PRO A 14 28.54 31.70 -9.23
C PRO A 14 28.85 30.46 -10.08
N LEU A 15 30.13 30.08 -10.12
CA LEU A 15 30.57 28.73 -10.48
C LEU A 15 30.19 27.67 -9.42
N MET A 16 29.14 27.91 -8.64
CA MET A 16 28.70 27.05 -7.55
C MET A 16 27.17 26.98 -7.59
N ARG A 17 26.66 25.77 -7.87
CA ARG A 17 25.28 25.32 -7.69
C ARG A 17 24.35 25.33 -8.91
N ALA A 18 24.89 25.09 -10.10
CA ALA A 18 24.18 24.17 -11.00
C ALA A 18 24.34 22.77 -10.41
N GLY A 19 23.49 22.44 -9.42
CA GLY A 19 23.41 21.09 -8.90
C GLY A 19 23.08 20.17 -10.06
N PHE A 20 24.07 19.41 -10.52
CA PHE A 20 23.88 18.27 -11.39
C PHE A 20 22.82 17.40 -10.71
N LYS A 21 21.57 17.48 -11.16
CA LYS A 21 20.61 16.42 -10.92
C LYS A 21 21.18 15.25 -11.71
N THR A 22 21.93 14.40 -11.02
CA THR A 22 22.02 12.99 -11.37
C THR A 22 20.59 12.49 -11.39
N THR A 23 19.90 12.64 -12.52
CA THR A 23 18.87 11.69 -12.92
C THR A 23 19.63 10.39 -13.17
N THR A 24 20.02 9.72 -12.09
CA THR A 24 20.20 8.28 -12.15
C THR A 24 18.87 7.80 -12.71
N ALA A 25 18.89 7.26 -13.93
CA ALA A 25 17.74 6.56 -14.45
C ALA A 25 17.46 5.46 -13.43
N GLU A 26 16.52 5.71 -12.51
CA GLU A 26 16.18 4.79 -11.44
C GLU A 26 15.78 3.50 -12.13
N THR A 27 16.69 2.53 -12.10
CA THR A 27 16.51 1.28 -12.84
C THR A 27 15.60 0.43 -11.97
N LYS A 28 14.29 0.73 -11.98
CA LYS A 28 13.29 -0.06 -11.26
C LYS A 28 13.47 -1.50 -11.72
N SER A 29 13.94 -2.36 -10.82
CA SER A 29 14.24 -3.74 -11.18
C SER A 29 12.97 -4.41 -11.66
N LYS A 30 13.02 -5.04 -12.85
CA LYS A 30 11.85 -5.75 -13.44
C LYS A 30 11.27 -6.79 -12.46
N SER A 31 12.10 -7.30 -11.56
CA SER A 31 11.70 -8.26 -10.53
C SER A 31 10.64 -7.71 -9.58
N LEU A 32 10.62 -6.41 -9.27
CA LEU A 32 9.67 -5.83 -8.31
C LEU A 32 8.21 -6.02 -8.74
N GLY A 33 7.92 -5.86 -10.04
CA GLY A 33 6.57 -6.12 -10.57
C GLY A 33 6.18 -7.60 -10.51
N SER A 34 7.14 -8.51 -10.78
CA SER A 34 6.88 -9.95 -10.69
C SER A 34 6.61 -10.43 -9.27
N TYR A 35 7.34 -9.90 -8.27
CA TYR A 35 7.10 -10.21 -6.86
C TYR A 35 5.74 -9.71 -6.40
N HIS A 36 5.37 -8.50 -6.80
CA HIS A 36 4.05 -7.97 -6.49
C HIS A 36 2.96 -8.87 -7.08
N TRP A 37 3.00 -9.18 -8.38
CA TRP A 37 2.02 -10.04 -9.03
C TRP A 37 1.91 -11.42 -8.37
N ASN A 38 3.03 -12.08 -8.09
CA ASN A 38 3.05 -13.38 -7.41
C ASN A 38 2.41 -13.30 -6.01
N PHE A 39 2.68 -12.22 -5.28
CA PHE A 39 2.09 -11.99 -3.96
C PHE A 39 0.56 -11.80 -4.03
N GLU A 40 0.06 -11.04 -5.00
CA GLU A 40 -1.39 -10.88 -5.20
C GLU A 40 -2.07 -12.23 -5.47
N ARG A 41 -1.45 -13.05 -6.32
CA ARG A 41 -1.97 -14.38 -6.66
C ARG A 41 -1.93 -15.32 -5.46
N ALA A 42 -0.86 -15.30 -4.67
CA ALA A 42 -0.77 -16.06 -3.44
C ALA A 42 -1.90 -15.70 -2.46
N LEU A 43 -2.11 -14.41 -2.19
CA LEU A 43 -3.22 -13.95 -1.34
C LEU A 43 -4.59 -14.35 -1.90
N SER A 44 -4.76 -14.27 -3.22
CA SER A 44 -6.01 -14.66 -3.90
C SER A 44 -6.32 -16.15 -3.76
N VAL A 45 -5.31 -17.02 -3.70
CA VAL A 45 -5.49 -18.47 -3.50
C VAL A 45 -5.71 -18.81 -2.03
N VAL A 46 -4.98 -18.16 -1.12
CA VAL A 46 -5.10 -18.43 0.33
C VAL A 46 -6.45 -17.96 0.90
N THR A 47 -7.00 -16.85 0.40
CA THR A 47 -8.27 -16.30 0.88
C THR A 47 -9.45 -17.29 0.80
N PRO A 48 -9.79 -17.89 -0.36
CA PRO A 48 -10.88 -18.87 -0.43
C PRO A 48 -10.59 -20.16 0.35
N ALA A 49 -9.32 -20.56 0.48
CA ALA A 49 -8.95 -21.71 1.30
C ALA A 49 -9.24 -21.46 2.79
N LEU A 50 -8.89 -20.29 3.31
CA LEU A 50 -9.21 -19.88 4.69
C LEU A 50 -10.73 -19.73 4.89
N MET A 51 -11.45 -19.19 3.91
CA MET A 51 -12.90 -19.09 3.96
C MET A 51 -13.55 -20.48 4.03
N GLY A 52 -13.10 -21.43 3.20
CA GLY A 52 -13.54 -22.81 3.26
C GLY A 52 -13.26 -23.44 4.62
N ALA A 53 -12.06 -23.22 5.18
CA ALA A 53 -11.72 -23.71 6.51
C ALA A 53 -12.65 -23.15 7.61
N ALA A 54 -13.05 -21.88 7.54
CA ALA A 54 -13.98 -21.28 8.50
C ALA A 54 -15.41 -21.83 8.36
N VAL A 55 -15.87 -22.05 7.13
CA VAL A 55 -17.23 -22.55 6.86
C VAL A 55 -17.38 -24.02 7.23
N PHE A 56 -16.45 -24.88 6.81
CA PHE A 56 -16.54 -26.33 7.00
C PHE A 56 -15.88 -26.82 8.30
N GLY A 57 -14.82 -26.16 8.75
CA GLY A 57 -14.06 -26.54 9.94
C GLY A 57 -14.62 -26.00 11.26
N GLY A 58 -15.64 -25.15 11.20
CA GLY A 58 -16.22 -24.53 12.39
C GLY A 58 -15.34 -23.41 12.97
N GLN A 59 -15.57 -23.04 14.23
CA GLN A 59 -14.82 -21.96 14.86
C GLN A 59 -13.40 -22.43 15.20
N ASN A 60 -12.40 -21.69 14.70
CA ASN A 60 -11.01 -21.93 15.02
C ASN A 60 -10.25 -20.60 15.09
N THR A 61 -9.61 -20.33 16.21
CA THR A 61 -8.89 -19.07 16.45
C THR A 61 -7.77 -18.83 15.44
N LEU A 62 -7.08 -19.87 14.96
CA LEU A 62 -6.02 -19.72 13.96
C LEU A 62 -6.59 -19.33 12.59
N VAL A 63 -7.73 -19.92 12.22
CA VAL A 63 -8.43 -19.57 10.98
C VAL A 63 -8.98 -18.15 11.07
N ASP A 64 -9.54 -17.75 12.22
CA ASP A 64 -10.03 -16.40 12.47
C ASP A 64 -8.91 -15.35 12.43
N ILE A 65 -7.75 -15.62 13.04
CA ILE A 65 -6.57 -14.74 12.94
C ILE A 65 -6.08 -14.66 11.48
N GLY A 66 -5.98 -15.80 10.80
CA GLY A 66 -5.59 -15.85 9.40
C GLY A 66 -6.52 -15.03 8.50
N LEU A 67 -7.84 -15.21 8.65
CA LEU A 67 -8.85 -14.43 7.94
C LEU A 67 -8.76 -12.94 8.27
N GLY A 68 -8.54 -12.60 9.53
CA GLY A 68 -8.41 -11.21 9.99
C GLY A 68 -7.22 -10.46 9.39
N ILE A 69 -6.23 -11.15 8.81
CA ILE A 69 -5.06 -10.55 8.16
C ILE A 69 -5.16 -10.70 6.65
N VAL A 70 -5.36 -11.92 6.15
CA VAL A 70 -5.30 -12.23 4.72
C VAL A 70 -6.43 -11.56 3.96
N LEU A 71 -7.65 -11.54 4.51
CA LEU A 71 -8.81 -10.97 3.83
C LEU A 71 -8.68 -9.44 3.66
N PRO A 72 -8.36 -8.63 4.70
CA PRO A 72 -8.12 -7.21 4.51
C PRO A 72 -6.97 -6.90 3.54
N LEU A 73 -5.89 -7.69 3.55
CA LEU A 73 -4.76 -7.50 2.63
C LEU A 73 -5.14 -7.80 1.17
N HIS A 74 -5.90 -8.87 0.92
CA HIS A 74 -6.43 -9.17 -0.41
C HIS A 74 -7.30 -8.02 -0.93
N CYS A 75 -8.20 -7.51 -0.08
CA CYS A 75 -9.03 -6.35 -0.40
C CYS A 75 -8.19 -5.09 -0.66
N HIS A 76 -7.15 -4.82 0.16
CA HIS A 76 -6.29 -3.65 0.01
C HIS A 76 -5.67 -3.58 -1.40
N ILE A 77 -5.09 -4.68 -1.86
CA ILE A 77 -4.46 -4.76 -3.19
C ILE A 77 -5.51 -4.61 -4.31
N GLY A 78 -6.69 -5.23 -4.15
CA GLY A 78 -7.78 -5.09 -5.12
C GLY A 78 -8.30 -3.66 -5.22
N PHE A 79 -8.43 -2.96 -4.09
CA PHE A 79 -8.81 -1.55 -4.07
C PHE A 79 -7.71 -0.65 -4.63
N ASP A 80 -6.43 -0.95 -4.39
CA ASP A 80 -5.31 -0.19 -4.94
C ASP A 80 -5.30 -0.27 -6.47
N ALA A 81 -5.55 -1.45 -7.05
CA ALA A 81 -5.71 -1.62 -8.50
C ALA A 81 -6.86 -0.75 -9.05
N MET A 82 -8.02 -0.75 -8.40
CA MET A 82 -9.15 0.11 -8.80
C MET A 82 -8.80 1.61 -8.70
N ILE A 83 -8.05 2.03 -7.69
CA ILE A 83 -7.59 3.43 -7.58
C ILE A 83 -6.67 3.78 -8.74
N THR A 84 -5.73 2.90 -9.10
CA THR A 84 -4.80 3.16 -10.21
C THR A 84 -5.49 3.24 -11.58
N ASP A 85 -6.56 2.46 -11.78
CA ASP A 85 -7.30 2.43 -13.04
C ASP A 85 -8.25 3.64 -13.20
N TYR A 86 -8.99 4.00 -12.14
CA TYR A 86 -10.02 5.04 -12.21
C TYR A 86 -9.53 6.44 -11.80
N PHE A 87 -8.55 6.51 -10.91
CA PHE A 87 -7.97 7.76 -10.43
C PHE A 87 -6.48 7.86 -10.77
N PRO A 88 -6.10 7.86 -12.06
CA PRO A 88 -4.70 7.90 -12.45
C PRO A 88 -4.03 9.20 -11.98
N GLU A 89 -2.85 9.08 -11.37
CA GLU A 89 -2.09 10.20 -10.81
C GLU A 89 -1.82 11.30 -11.84
N ARG A 90 -1.61 10.94 -13.10
CA ARG A 90 -1.36 11.90 -14.20
C ARG A 90 -2.48 12.92 -14.38
N LYS A 91 -3.75 12.54 -14.14
CA LYS A 91 -4.92 13.40 -14.34
C LYS A 91 -5.48 13.93 -13.02
N TYR A 92 -5.49 13.10 -11.98
CA TYR A 92 -6.17 13.40 -10.72
C TYR A 92 -5.23 13.31 -9.51
N LYS A 93 -4.16 14.10 -9.49
CA LYS A 93 -3.12 14.06 -8.43
C LYS A 93 -3.68 14.13 -7.01
N ALA A 94 -4.53 15.12 -6.72
CA ALA A 94 -5.07 15.32 -5.38
C ALA A 94 -6.00 14.15 -4.97
N LEU A 95 -6.87 13.71 -5.87
CA LEU A 95 -7.82 12.64 -5.58
C LEU A 95 -7.13 11.28 -5.44
N ASN A 96 -6.16 10.98 -6.29
CA ASN A 96 -5.32 9.78 -6.17
C ASN A 96 -4.58 9.76 -4.82
N PHE A 97 -3.98 10.88 -4.42
CA PHE A 97 -3.30 10.99 -3.12
C PHE A 97 -4.27 10.74 -1.96
N ILE A 98 -5.42 11.42 -1.93
CA ILE A 98 -6.41 11.28 -0.85
C ILE A 98 -6.93 9.83 -0.78
N THR A 99 -7.33 9.25 -1.91
CA THR A 99 -7.88 7.89 -1.96
C THR A 99 -6.85 6.83 -1.58
N THR A 100 -5.60 6.97 -2.03
CA THR A 100 -4.50 6.06 -1.65
C THR A 100 -4.25 6.09 -0.14
N TRP A 101 -4.17 7.28 0.46
CA TRP A 101 -3.97 7.39 1.92
C TRP A 101 -5.19 6.97 2.72
N ALA A 102 -6.39 7.28 2.24
CA ALA A 102 -7.62 6.80 2.85
C ALA A 102 -7.68 5.27 2.83
N LEU A 103 -7.33 4.62 1.72
CA LEU A 103 -7.28 3.16 1.64
C LEU A 103 -6.29 2.56 2.63
N ARG A 104 -5.09 3.15 2.77
CA ARG A 104 -4.09 2.71 3.76
C ARG A 104 -4.59 2.84 5.19
N LEU A 105 -5.24 3.97 5.53
CA LEU A 105 -5.83 4.19 6.85
C LEU A 105 -6.97 3.21 7.14
N VAL A 106 -7.90 3.04 6.20
CA VAL A 106 -9.00 2.07 6.33
C VAL A 106 -8.44 0.67 6.54
N THR A 107 -7.42 0.28 5.77
CA THR A 107 -6.80 -1.05 5.91
C THR A 107 -6.16 -1.24 7.28
N ALA A 108 -5.45 -0.24 7.79
CA ALA A 108 -4.85 -0.29 9.13
C ALA A 108 -5.93 -0.38 10.23
N ILE A 109 -6.99 0.40 10.12
CA ILE A 109 -8.13 0.37 11.05
C ILE A 109 -8.83 -0.98 11.01
N THR A 110 -9.07 -1.53 9.82
CA THR A 110 -9.70 -2.86 9.64
C THR A 110 -8.83 -3.96 10.24
N LEU A 111 -7.53 -3.99 9.95
CA LEU A 111 -6.61 -4.97 10.54
C LEU A 111 -6.60 -4.90 12.06
N PHE A 112 -6.56 -3.68 12.62
CA PHE A 112 -6.61 -3.48 14.06
C PHE A 112 -7.95 -3.91 14.67
N GLY A 113 -9.07 -3.61 14.00
CA GLY A 113 -10.41 -4.05 14.41
C GLY A 113 -10.54 -5.57 14.40
N CYS A 114 -10.08 -6.24 13.34
CA CYS A 114 -10.02 -7.70 13.27
C CYS A 114 -9.15 -8.29 14.38
N PHE A 115 -7.99 -7.68 14.67
CA PHE A 115 -7.13 -8.11 15.77
C PHE A 115 -7.84 -8.02 17.13
N ILE A 116 -8.57 -6.93 17.39
CA ILE A 116 -9.36 -6.77 18.63
C ILE A 116 -10.45 -7.84 18.71
N ILE A 117 -11.23 -8.04 17.65
CA ILE A 117 -12.31 -9.06 17.61
C ILE A 117 -11.76 -10.46 17.87
N ASN A 118 -10.59 -10.79 17.32
CA ASN A 118 -9.99 -12.10 17.50
C ASN A 118 -9.33 -12.30 18.87
N SER A 119 -8.85 -11.23 19.50
CA SER A 119 -8.09 -11.34 20.77
C SER A 119 -8.95 -11.10 22.01
N LYS A 120 -9.98 -10.25 21.92
CA LYS A 120 -10.77 -9.76 23.05
C LYS A 120 -12.26 -10.11 22.96
N ASP A 121 -12.71 -10.65 21.84
CA ASP A 121 -14.11 -10.99 21.58
C ASP A 121 -14.25 -12.45 21.11
N VAL A 122 -15.42 -12.83 20.61
CA VAL A 122 -15.80 -14.19 20.20
C VAL A 122 -15.08 -14.73 18.97
N GLY A 123 -14.35 -13.89 18.22
CA GLY A 123 -13.70 -14.23 16.95
C GLY A 123 -14.59 -13.99 15.71
N LEU A 124 -13.94 -13.79 14.56
CA LEU A 124 -14.62 -13.41 13.31
C LEU A 124 -15.69 -14.41 12.86
N THR A 125 -15.40 -15.71 12.82
CA THR A 125 -16.38 -16.73 12.36
C THR A 125 -17.62 -16.78 13.24
N ASN A 126 -17.45 -16.64 14.56
CA ASN A 126 -18.58 -16.63 15.49
C ASN A 126 -19.36 -15.32 15.44
N LEU A 127 -18.67 -14.19 15.29
CA LEU A 127 -19.32 -12.90 15.08
C LEU A 127 -20.21 -12.97 13.83
N THR A 128 -19.72 -13.54 12.73
CA THR A 128 -20.51 -13.74 11.51
C THR A 128 -21.71 -14.66 11.74
N LYS A 129 -21.57 -15.75 12.49
CA LYS A 129 -22.70 -16.64 12.85
C LYS A 129 -23.78 -15.93 13.67
N LYS A 130 -23.38 -15.14 14.66
CA LYS A 130 -24.31 -14.33 15.49
C LYS A 130 -25.02 -13.28 14.66
N LEU A 131 -24.27 -12.58 13.80
CA LEU A 131 -24.81 -11.58 12.88
C LEU A 131 -25.85 -12.19 11.93
N TRP A 132 -25.56 -13.36 11.37
CA TRP A 132 -26.48 -14.06 10.46
C TRP A 132 -27.78 -14.51 11.13
N THR A 133 -27.71 -14.88 12.42
CA THR A 133 -28.87 -15.35 13.20
C THR A 133 -29.61 -14.22 13.91
N GLY A 134 -29.15 -12.97 13.80
CA GLY A 134 -29.74 -11.81 14.47
C GLY A 134 -29.59 -11.83 15.99
N LYS A 135 -28.64 -12.61 16.54
CA LYS A 135 -28.38 -12.78 17.98
C LYS A 135 -27.06 -12.13 18.35
N LEU A 136 -26.97 -10.81 18.16
CA LEU A 136 -25.84 -9.99 18.58
C LEU A 136 -25.79 -9.89 20.11
#